data_AF-A0A261EWA7-F1
#
_entry.id   AF-A0A261EWA7-F1
#
_cell.length_a   1.000
_cell.length_b   1.000
_cell.length_c   1.000
_cell.angle_alpha   90.00
_cell.angle_beta   90.00
_cell.angle_gamma   90.00
#
_symmetry.space_group_name_H-M   'P 1'
#
loop_
_entity.id
_entity.type
_entity.pdbx_description
1 polymer ?
#
loop_
_entity_poly.entity_id
_entity_poly.type
_entity_poly.pdbx_seq_one_letter_code
_entity_poly.pdbx_strand_id
1 'polypeptide(L)'
;MTHIASTENQTVSTAADNNAAAASNAAAAAQPVQPAQSAQPTEFGGSTKQPRFTSLQALHDTKRTLVMGVLNITADSFSDGGLWLNPQKAAQHGADMMADGADIIDIGAESTRPGAQRVDEDTEKQRVLGAVKALLPHGAILSIDTTRASVAQAALEAGAQIINDVSGGQLDPDMARVVRDHDCLYIMQHWRGWLAGSHSGTPDQDTSHYEHGALADVTAEMRRQLDSLVSQGVDASRIITDPGLGFSKPKPEHNMPLLAGLDQIKALGCPVLIGQSRKRFINALLQDLPWRAAADDAGHQTDLDNATAALSALCAEHGAWAVRVHDVRRSVAAVRMGSAWRAAADLTR
;
A
#
# COMPACT_ATOMS: atom_id res chain seq x y z
N MET A 1 -46.72 29.15 34.71
CA MET A 1 -47.80 29.24 33.69
C MET A 1 -47.65 30.58 33.00
N THR A 2 -47.04 30.60 31.81
CA THR A 2 -46.81 31.86 31.09
C THR A 2 -46.63 31.55 29.61
N HIS A 3 -47.69 31.72 28.80
CA HIS A 3 -47.60 31.75 27.35
C HIS A 3 -48.43 32.90 26.79
N ILE A 4 -47.72 33.98 26.46
CA ILE A 4 -47.86 34.83 25.28
C ILE A 4 -49.28 35.00 24.72
N ALA A 5 -49.83 36.22 24.85
CA ALA A 5 -51.04 36.65 24.15
C ALA A 5 -50.75 37.05 22.69
N SER A 6 -51.76 36.96 21.84
CA SER A 6 -51.73 37.33 20.41
C SER A 6 -52.28 38.75 20.17
N THR A 7 -51.92 39.36 19.02
CA THR A 7 -52.78 40.29 18.26
C THR A 7 -52.22 40.55 16.86
N GLU A 8 -53.09 40.89 15.90
CA GLU A 8 -52.77 41.12 14.49
C GLU A 8 -53.21 42.52 14.03
N ASN A 9 -52.51 43.09 13.03
CA ASN A 9 -52.98 44.01 11.98
C ASN A 9 -51.76 44.34 11.07
N GLN A 10 -51.78 44.36 9.72
CA GLN A 10 -52.68 44.99 8.73
C GLN A 10 -52.70 46.54 8.82
N THR A 11 -52.59 47.34 7.74
CA THR A 11 -52.66 47.07 6.28
C THR A 11 -51.98 48.18 5.40
N VAL A 12 -51.42 47.77 4.24
CA VAL A 12 -51.53 48.39 2.87
C VAL A 12 -51.06 49.84 2.55
N SER A 13 -50.02 49.92 1.69
CA SER A 13 -49.81 50.70 0.43
C SER A 13 -50.06 52.23 0.29
N THR A 14 -49.05 52.96 -0.24
CA THR A 14 -49.03 53.66 -1.57
C THR A 14 -47.63 54.30 -1.83
N ALA A 15 -46.99 54.16 -3.00
CA ALA A 15 -46.93 55.08 -4.18
C ALA A 15 -46.56 56.56 -3.85
N ALA A 16 -45.65 57.30 -4.54
CA ALA A 16 -44.65 57.05 -5.62
C ALA A 16 -43.61 58.23 -5.57
N ASP A 17 -42.81 58.70 -6.56
CA ASP A 17 -42.60 58.48 -8.01
C ASP A 17 -41.25 59.10 -8.51
N ASN A 18 -40.84 58.84 -9.77
CA ASN A 18 -39.78 59.46 -10.62
C ASN A 18 -38.27 59.27 -10.25
N ASN A 19 -37.29 58.98 -11.13
CA ASN A 19 -37.03 59.20 -12.59
C ASN A 19 -36.42 60.60 -12.90
N ALA A 20 -35.40 60.83 -13.74
CA ALA A 20 -34.49 60.01 -14.57
C ALA A 20 -33.00 60.43 -14.29
N ALA A 21 -31.91 60.10 -14.98
CA ALA A 21 -31.52 59.31 -16.18
C ALA A 21 -30.08 58.76 -15.91
N ALA A 22 -29.16 58.33 -16.80
CA ALA A 22 -28.98 58.14 -18.26
C ALA A 22 -27.88 57.04 -18.43
N ALA A 23 -27.66 56.25 -19.49
CA ALA A 23 -28.02 56.18 -20.92
C ALA A 23 -26.85 56.43 -21.91
N SER A 24 -26.23 55.35 -22.43
CA SER A 24 -25.57 55.33 -23.75
C SER A 24 -25.28 53.91 -24.30
N ASN A 25 -26.01 53.49 -25.35
CA ASN A 25 -25.62 52.62 -26.47
C ASN A 25 -25.07 51.18 -26.20
N ALA A 26 -25.14 50.21 -27.13
CA ALA A 26 -25.54 50.24 -28.55
C ALA A 26 -26.48 49.06 -28.93
N ALA A 27 -26.98 49.06 -30.17
CA ALA A 27 -28.02 48.14 -30.66
C ALA A 27 -27.51 46.76 -31.13
N ALA A 28 -28.44 45.82 -31.29
CA ALA A 28 -28.17 44.44 -31.68
C ALA A 28 -28.11 44.21 -33.20
N ALA A 29 -27.42 43.13 -33.60
CA ALA A 29 -27.58 42.47 -34.89
C ALA A 29 -27.55 40.95 -34.67
N ALA A 30 -28.59 40.24 -35.12
CA ALA A 30 -28.67 38.79 -35.01
C ALA A 30 -27.91 38.10 -36.16
N GLN A 31 -27.30 36.95 -35.89
CA GLN A 31 -26.70 36.07 -36.90
C GLN A 31 -27.36 34.69 -36.90
N PRO A 32 -27.45 34.00 -38.05
CA PRO A 32 -28.21 32.77 -38.19
C PRO A 32 -27.51 31.56 -37.57
N VAL A 33 -28.30 30.63 -37.02
CA VAL A 33 -27.83 29.34 -36.51
C VAL A 33 -27.31 28.49 -37.67
N GLN A 34 -26.04 28.09 -37.62
CA GLN A 34 -25.48 27.09 -38.54
C GLN A 34 -25.85 25.68 -38.06
N PRO A 35 -26.11 24.72 -38.98
CA PRO A 35 -26.40 23.34 -38.61
C PRO A 35 -25.19 22.68 -37.95
N ALA A 36 -25.44 21.76 -37.01
CA ALA A 36 -24.40 21.09 -36.24
C ALA A 36 -23.42 20.33 -37.16
N GLN A 37 -22.15 20.73 -37.11
CA GLN A 37 -21.07 19.91 -37.68
C GLN A 37 -20.91 18.65 -36.84
N SER A 38 -20.93 17.49 -37.48
CA SER A 38 -20.75 16.21 -36.81
C SER A 38 -19.36 16.14 -36.17
N ALA A 39 -19.31 16.15 -34.84
CA ALA A 39 -18.06 15.93 -34.12
C ALA A 39 -17.46 14.58 -34.52
N GLN A 40 -16.26 14.62 -35.12
CA GLN A 40 -15.49 13.40 -35.35
C GLN A 40 -15.11 12.79 -33.99
N PRO A 41 -14.98 11.45 -33.88
CA PRO A 41 -14.54 10.84 -32.63
C PRO A 41 -13.18 11.38 -32.23
N THR A 42 -13.10 12.06 -31.08
CA THR A 42 -11.82 12.48 -30.52
C THR A 42 -11.04 11.24 -30.14
N GLU A 43 -9.94 10.97 -30.84
CA GLU A 43 -9.10 9.81 -30.59
C GLU A 43 -8.63 9.82 -29.12
N PHE A 44 -8.92 8.73 -28.39
CA PHE A 44 -8.37 8.53 -27.05
C PHE A 44 -6.89 8.22 -27.18
N GLY A 45 -6.07 9.28 -27.20
CA GLY A 45 -4.63 9.21 -27.38
C GLY A 45 -3.99 8.24 -26.38
N GLY A 46 -3.47 7.13 -26.90
CA GLY A 46 -2.84 6.08 -26.11
C GLY A 46 -1.59 6.59 -25.42
N SER A 47 -1.71 7.00 -24.16
CA SER A 47 -0.58 7.37 -23.32
C SER A 47 0.22 6.10 -22.95
N THR A 48 1.15 5.73 -23.82
CA THR A 48 2.25 4.81 -23.53
C THR A 48 3.18 5.46 -22.51
N LYS A 49 2.75 5.47 -21.24
CA LYS A 49 3.57 5.89 -20.10
C LYS A 49 4.88 5.12 -20.16
N GLN A 50 5.99 5.84 -20.32
CA GLN A 50 7.31 5.25 -20.10
C GLN A 50 7.38 4.68 -18.67
N PRO A 51 8.13 3.59 -18.45
CA PRO A 51 8.27 3.02 -17.12
C PRO A 51 8.80 4.09 -16.15
N ARG A 52 8.21 4.18 -14.94
CA ARG A 52 8.56 5.23 -13.95
C ARG A 52 10.02 5.16 -13.48
N PHE A 53 10.70 4.06 -13.75
CA PHE A 53 12.09 3.77 -13.41
C PHE A 53 12.79 3.12 -14.59
N THR A 54 14.07 3.47 -14.81
CA THR A 54 14.86 2.99 -15.95
C THR A 54 15.65 1.70 -15.68
N SER A 55 15.72 1.27 -14.42
CA SER A 55 16.37 0.03 -13.98
C SER A 55 15.90 -0.35 -12.57
N LEU A 56 16.19 -1.58 -12.13
CA LEU A 56 15.94 -2.02 -10.75
C LEU A 56 16.78 -1.21 -9.75
N GLN A 57 18.01 -0.84 -10.10
CA GLN A 57 18.86 0.01 -9.26
C GLN A 57 18.25 1.41 -9.06
N ALA A 58 17.64 1.99 -10.11
CA ALA A 58 16.94 3.28 -9.99
C ALA A 58 15.67 3.19 -9.12
N LEU A 59 15.05 2.01 -9.03
CA LEU A 59 13.94 1.72 -8.12
C LEU A 59 14.42 1.51 -6.67
N HIS A 60 15.56 0.83 -6.48
CA HIS A 60 16.18 0.61 -5.17
C HIS A 60 16.70 1.91 -4.54
N ASP A 61 17.53 2.67 -5.27
CA ASP A 61 18.24 3.84 -4.75
C ASP A 61 17.39 5.12 -4.65
N THR A 62 16.13 5.04 -5.06
CA THR A 62 15.17 6.14 -5.05
C THR A 62 15.08 6.85 -3.69
N LYS A 63 15.00 8.18 -3.69
CA LYS A 63 14.87 9.00 -2.47
C LYS A 63 13.43 9.42 -2.17
N ARG A 64 12.48 9.17 -3.08
CA ARG A 64 11.04 9.29 -2.77
C ARG A 64 10.54 7.96 -2.20
N THR A 65 9.68 8.02 -1.21
CA THR A 65 8.98 6.82 -0.74
C THR A 65 7.99 6.35 -1.80
N LEU A 66 7.93 5.03 -2.03
CA LEU A 66 7.07 4.38 -3.01
C LEU A 66 5.76 3.90 -2.38
N VAL A 67 4.74 3.69 -3.20
CA VAL A 67 3.50 3.00 -2.78
C VAL A 67 3.42 1.62 -3.44
N MET A 68 3.37 0.59 -2.61
CA MET A 68 3.33 -0.82 -2.99
C MET A 68 1.92 -1.37 -2.71
N GLY A 69 1.13 -1.56 -3.77
CA GLY A 69 -0.28 -1.96 -3.69
C GLY A 69 -0.45 -3.47 -3.53
N VAL A 70 -1.24 -3.91 -2.55
CA VAL A 70 -1.42 -5.34 -2.21
C VAL A 70 -2.51 -5.99 -3.06
N LEU A 71 -2.11 -6.91 -3.94
CA LEU A 71 -3.00 -7.75 -4.76
C LEU A 71 -3.04 -9.20 -4.22
N ASN A 72 -3.94 -9.44 -3.27
CA ASN A 72 -4.20 -10.80 -2.77
C ASN A 72 -5.06 -11.59 -3.79
N ILE A 73 -4.51 -12.65 -4.38
CA ILE A 73 -5.21 -13.57 -5.29
C ILE A 73 -5.59 -14.88 -4.60
N THR A 74 -6.12 -14.74 -3.38
CA THR A 74 -6.57 -15.84 -2.50
C THR A 74 -8.08 -16.06 -2.61
N ALA A 75 -8.54 -17.28 -2.30
CA ALA A 75 -9.98 -17.59 -2.31
C ALA A 75 -10.76 -16.78 -1.24
N ASP A 76 -10.12 -16.49 -0.11
CA ASP A 76 -10.70 -15.82 1.07
C ASP A 76 -10.69 -14.27 0.96
N SER A 77 -10.64 -13.74 -0.25
CA SER A 77 -10.81 -12.32 -0.55
C SER A 77 -12.31 -11.95 -0.51
N PHE A 78 -12.86 -11.93 0.71
CA PHE A 78 -14.29 -11.95 1.02
C PHE A 78 -15.15 -10.84 0.37
N SER A 79 -16.03 -11.30 -0.52
CA SER A 79 -17.37 -10.77 -0.87
C SER A 79 -17.91 -11.56 -2.07
N ASP A 80 -16.99 -11.95 -2.96
CA ASP A 80 -17.23 -12.22 -4.37
C ASP A 80 -17.00 -13.70 -4.77
N GLY A 81 -17.19 -14.65 -3.85
CA GLY A 81 -17.33 -16.09 -4.17
C GLY A 81 -16.25 -16.73 -5.05
N GLY A 82 -14.97 -16.42 -4.84
CA GLY A 82 -13.85 -17.00 -5.60
C GLY A 82 -13.50 -16.30 -6.92
N LEU A 83 -14.10 -15.14 -7.22
CA LEU A 83 -13.90 -14.39 -8.48
C LEU A 83 -12.45 -13.92 -8.77
N TRP A 84 -11.51 -14.05 -7.83
CA TRP A 84 -10.09 -13.71 -8.02
C TRP A 84 -9.22 -14.86 -8.56
N LEU A 85 -9.82 -16.03 -8.82
CA LEU A 85 -9.24 -17.05 -9.71
C LEU A 85 -9.29 -16.63 -11.20
N ASN A 86 -9.92 -15.50 -11.52
CA ASN A 86 -10.01 -14.93 -12.85
C ASN A 86 -8.83 -13.95 -13.10
N PRO A 87 -7.89 -14.24 -14.02
CA PRO A 87 -6.73 -13.37 -14.26
C PRO A 87 -7.10 -11.98 -14.78
N GLN A 88 -8.22 -11.82 -15.48
CA GLN A 88 -8.69 -10.53 -15.97
C GLN A 88 -9.19 -9.61 -14.84
N LYS A 89 -9.79 -10.16 -13.77
CA LYS A 89 -10.09 -9.39 -12.56
C LYS A 89 -8.81 -8.96 -11.83
N ALA A 90 -7.82 -9.85 -11.69
CA ALA A 90 -6.51 -9.49 -11.13
C ALA A 90 -5.80 -8.39 -11.96
N ALA A 91 -5.87 -8.47 -13.29
CA ALA A 91 -5.36 -7.45 -14.20
C ALA A 91 -6.05 -6.09 -13.99
N GLN A 92 -7.39 -6.07 -13.95
CA GLN A 92 -8.16 -4.84 -13.74
C GLN A 92 -7.81 -4.17 -12.41
N HIS A 93 -7.80 -4.92 -11.30
CA HIS A 93 -7.51 -4.36 -9.98
C HIS A 93 -6.05 -3.85 -9.86
N GLY A 94 -5.09 -4.52 -10.50
CA GLY A 94 -3.73 -3.99 -10.61
C GLY A 94 -3.64 -2.72 -11.49
N ALA A 95 -4.43 -2.65 -12.57
CA ALA A 95 -4.52 -1.44 -13.41
C ALA A 95 -5.18 -0.27 -12.66
N ASP A 96 -6.22 -0.53 -11.85
CA ASP A 96 -6.87 0.46 -10.99
C ASP A 96 -5.88 1.00 -9.95
N MET A 97 -5.10 0.13 -9.29
CA MET A 97 -4.04 0.54 -8.36
C MET A 97 -2.94 1.36 -9.07
N MET A 98 -2.54 1.01 -10.30
CA MET A 98 -1.59 1.82 -11.08
C MET A 98 -2.17 3.17 -11.52
N ALA A 99 -3.49 3.28 -11.70
CA ALA A 99 -4.19 4.52 -12.00
C ALA A 99 -4.29 5.45 -10.77
N ASP A 100 -4.65 4.90 -9.60
CA ASP A 100 -4.65 5.62 -8.32
C ASP A 100 -3.23 6.01 -7.86
N GLY A 101 -2.20 5.31 -8.35
CA GLY A 101 -0.84 5.80 -8.39
C GLY A 101 0.23 4.88 -7.82
N ALA A 102 -0.07 3.59 -7.55
CA ALA A 102 0.93 2.61 -7.12
C ALA A 102 2.18 2.60 -8.02
N ASP A 103 3.32 2.32 -7.40
CA ASP A 103 4.63 2.19 -8.05
C ASP A 103 5.02 0.72 -8.26
N ILE A 104 4.59 -0.15 -7.33
CA ILE A 104 4.81 -1.59 -7.31
C ILE A 104 3.45 -2.24 -7.03
N ILE A 105 3.13 -3.33 -7.71
CA ILE A 105 2.01 -4.23 -7.36
C ILE A 105 2.60 -5.49 -6.75
N ASP A 106 2.13 -5.85 -5.56
CA ASP A 106 2.64 -6.98 -4.79
C ASP A 106 1.60 -8.10 -4.71
N ILE A 107 1.95 -9.26 -5.26
CA ILE A 107 1.03 -10.36 -5.58
C ILE A 107 1.17 -11.46 -4.53
N GLY A 108 0.13 -11.63 -3.69
CA GLY A 108 0.07 -12.69 -2.68
C GLY A 108 -0.92 -13.79 -3.09
N ALA A 109 -0.42 -15.00 -3.36
CA ALA A 109 -1.24 -16.15 -3.74
C ALA A 109 -1.60 -17.09 -2.57
N GLU A 110 -0.84 -17.01 -1.48
CA GLU A 110 -1.11 -17.64 -0.19
C GLU A 110 -1.61 -16.59 0.83
N SER A 111 -2.54 -16.99 1.71
CA SER A 111 -3.02 -16.10 2.77
C SER A 111 -2.17 -16.28 4.03
N THR A 112 -1.31 -15.30 4.34
CA THR A 112 -0.50 -15.31 5.58
C THR A 112 -1.32 -14.97 6.84
N ARG A 113 -2.66 -15.07 6.79
CA ARG A 113 -3.56 -14.81 7.92
C ARG A 113 -3.60 -16.05 8.83
N PRO A 114 -3.55 -15.90 10.17
CA PRO A 114 -3.65 -17.04 11.08
C PRO A 114 -4.90 -17.89 10.83
N GLY A 115 -4.71 -19.19 10.62
CA GLY A 115 -5.81 -20.14 10.38
C GLY A 115 -6.25 -20.30 8.92
N ALA A 116 -5.64 -19.60 7.95
CA ALA A 116 -5.82 -19.91 6.54
C ALA A 116 -5.14 -21.24 6.18
N GLN A 117 -5.76 -22.03 5.30
CA GLN A 117 -5.17 -23.26 4.77
C GLN A 117 -4.11 -22.89 3.71
N ARG A 118 -2.87 -23.38 3.86
CA ARG A 118 -1.85 -23.23 2.80
C ARG A 118 -2.34 -23.92 1.53
N VAL A 119 -2.14 -23.25 0.39
CA VAL A 119 -2.30 -23.88 -0.93
C VAL A 119 -1.13 -24.83 -1.19
N ASP A 120 -1.34 -25.81 -2.06
CA ASP A 120 -0.23 -26.55 -2.65
C ASP A 120 0.64 -25.63 -3.53
N GLU A 121 1.88 -26.06 -3.78
CA GLU A 121 2.86 -25.24 -4.48
C GLU A 121 2.46 -24.94 -5.93
N ASP A 122 1.87 -25.90 -6.64
CA ASP A 122 1.51 -25.71 -8.04
C ASP A 122 0.29 -24.82 -8.21
N THR A 123 -0.67 -24.86 -7.26
CA THR A 123 -1.74 -23.86 -7.16
C THR A 123 -1.20 -22.46 -6.89
N GLU A 124 -0.22 -22.29 -5.98
CA GLU A 124 0.42 -20.99 -5.73
C GLU A 124 1.11 -20.46 -7.00
N LYS A 125 1.95 -21.30 -7.60
CA LYS A 125 2.72 -21.05 -8.83
C LYS A 125 1.83 -20.69 -10.01
N GLN A 126 0.74 -21.44 -10.25
CA GLN A 126 -0.22 -21.15 -11.31
C GLN A 126 -0.92 -19.80 -11.12
N ARG A 127 -1.32 -19.45 -9.89
CA ARG A 127 -1.95 -18.16 -9.58
C ARG A 127 -0.98 -17.00 -9.80
N VAL A 128 0.24 -17.10 -9.27
CA VAL A 128 1.31 -16.10 -9.44
C VAL A 128 1.60 -15.88 -10.92
N LEU A 129 1.89 -16.94 -11.68
CA LEU A 129 2.19 -16.87 -13.11
C LEU A 129 1.02 -16.28 -13.92
N GLY A 130 -0.22 -16.62 -13.55
CA GLY A 130 -1.43 -16.06 -14.17
C GLY A 130 -1.54 -14.54 -13.97
N ALA A 131 -1.28 -14.04 -12.77
CA ALA A 131 -1.31 -12.61 -12.46
C ALA A 131 -0.12 -11.85 -13.08
N VAL A 132 1.10 -12.42 -13.03
CA VAL A 132 2.31 -11.85 -13.66
C VAL A 132 2.11 -11.68 -15.16
N LYS A 133 1.66 -12.72 -15.86
CA LYS A 133 1.37 -12.69 -17.30
C LYS A 133 0.30 -11.65 -17.67
N ALA A 134 -0.65 -11.40 -16.77
CA ALA A 134 -1.74 -10.46 -17.00
C ALA A 134 -1.36 -9.00 -16.69
N LEU A 135 -0.41 -8.74 -15.79
CA LEU A 135 -0.05 -7.39 -15.34
C LEU A 135 1.20 -6.81 -16.02
N LEU A 136 2.20 -7.62 -16.38
CA LEU A 136 3.41 -7.13 -17.07
C LEU A 136 3.11 -6.35 -18.37
N PRO A 137 2.14 -6.74 -19.23
CA PRO A 137 1.80 -5.98 -20.44
C PRO A 137 1.29 -4.56 -20.18
N HIS A 138 0.85 -4.25 -18.96
CA HIS A 138 0.41 -2.92 -18.55
C HIS A 138 1.54 -2.04 -17.99
N GLY A 139 2.79 -2.53 -17.99
CA GLY A 139 3.96 -1.80 -17.48
C GLY A 139 4.07 -1.80 -15.95
N ALA A 140 3.43 -2.75 -15.28
CA ALA A 140 3.51 -2.92 -13.83
C ALA A 140 4.92 -3.39 -13.39
N ILE A 141 5.44 -2.78 -12.32
CA ILE A 141 6.54 -3.36 -11.55
C ILE A 141 5.92 -4.33 -10.55
N LEU A 142 6.36 -5.59 -10.58
CA LEU A 142 5.74 -6.70 -9.85
C LEU A 142 6.65 -7.23 -8.76
N SER A 143 6.05 -7.34 -7.57
CA SER A 143 6.59 -8.04 -6.41
C SER A 143 5.74 -9.27 -6.09
N ILE A 144 6.36 -10.34 -5.60
CA ILE A 144 5.70 -11.61 -5.31
C ILE A 144 5.84 -11.92 -3.82
N ASP A 145 4.73 -11.92 -3.08
CA ASP A 145 4.65 -12.32 -1.66
C ASP A 145 4.63 -13.85 -1.57
N THR A 146 5.82 -14.47 -1.43
CA THR A 146 6.01 -15.92 -1.36
C THR A 146 7.21 -16.30 -0.50
N THR A 147 7.12 -17.44 0.17
CA THR A 147 8.20 -18.04 0.97
C THR A 147 8.77 -19.31 0.32
N ARG A 148 8.57 -19.50 -1.00
CA ARG A 148 8.98 -20.70 -1.73
C ARG A 148 9.89 -20.34 -2.90
N ALA A 149 11.10 -20.88 -2.92
CA ALA A 149 12.12 -20.59 -3.91
C ALA A 149 11.69 -21.00 -5.33
N SER A 150 10.92 -22.08 -5.47
CA SER A 150 10.38 -22.55 -6.75
C SER A 150 9.28 -21.64 -7.32
N VAL A 151 8.48 -21.00 -6.47
CA VAL A 151 7.46 -20.01 -6.88
C VAL A 151 8.14 -18.69 -7.24
N ALA A 152 9.11 -18.26 -6.43
CA ALA A 152 9.96 -17.10 -6.71
C ALA A 152 10.70 -17.25 -8.05
N GLN A 153 11.41 -18.35 -8.27
CA GLN A 153 12.14 -18.63 -9.51
C GLN A 153 11.20 -18.58 -10.73
N ALA A 154 10.08 -19.32 -10.71
CA ALA A 154 9.13 -19.32 -11.82
C ALA A 154 8.57 -17.92 -12.14
N ALA A 155 8.35 -17.08 -11.12
CA ALA A 155 7.87 -15.71 -11.31
C ALA A 155 8.94 -14.78 -11.90
N LEU A 156 10.21 -14.94 -11.51
CA LEU A 156 11.35 -14.21 -12.09
C LEU A 156 11.60 -14.63 -13.55
N GLU A 157 11.55 -15.94 -13.84
CA GLU A 157 11.58 -16.48 -15.20
C GLU A 157 10.43 -15.95 -16.08
N ALA A 158 9.27 -15.68 -15.47
CA ALA A 158 8.12 -15.05 -16.12
C ALA A 158 8.19 -13.50 -16.19
N GLY A 159 9.24 -12.88 -15.65
CA GLY A 159 9.54 -11.45 -15.77
C GLY A 159 9.09 -10.55 -14.61
N ALA A 160 8.67 -11.11 -13.46
CA ALA A 160 8.55 -10.32 -12.23
C ALA A 160 9.92 -9.81 -11.76
N GLN A 161 9.98 -8.70 -11.01
CA GLN A 161 11.24 -8.02 -10.71
C GLN A 161 11.64 -7.99 -9.23
N ILE A 162 10.73 -8.33 -8.33
CA ILE A 162 10.95 -8.27 -6.88
C ILE A 162 10.39 -9.53 -6.22
N ILE A 163 11.17 -10.14 -5.32
CA ILE A 163 10.67 -11.19 -4.42
C ILE A 163 10.48 -10.61 -3.03
N ASN A 164 9.30 -10.83 -2.45
CA ASN A 164 8.90 -10.38 -1.13
C ASN A 164 8.72 -11.61 -0.22
N ASP A 165 9.75 -11.91 0.56
CA ASP A 165 9.77 -13.10 1.40
C ASP A 165 9.51 -12.72 2.86
N VAL A 166 8.29 -13.02 3.31
CA VAL A 166 7.86 -12.78 4.69
C VAL A 166 8.65 -13.59 5.74
N SER A 167 9.45 -14.58 5.33
CA SER A 167 10.42 -15.28 6.19
C SER A 167 11.87 -14.77 6.05
N GLY A 168 12.16 -14.03 4.96
CA GLY A 168 13.49 -13.57 4.58
C GLY A 168 14.55 -14.67 4.53
N GLY A 169 14.26 -15.77 3.82
CA GLY A 169 15.17 -16.89 3.57
C GLY A 169 15.18 -17.97 4.65
N GLN A 170 14.28 -17.88 5.65
CA GLN A 170 14.25 -18.82 6.78
C GLN A 170 13.35 -20.04 6.57
N LEU A 171 12.37 -19.98 5.64
CA LEU A 171 11.51 -21.14 5.34
C LEU A 171 12.01 -22.03 4.21
N ASP A 172 12.78 -21.48 3.27
CA ASP A 172 13.23 -22.20 2.08
C ASP A 172 14.73 -21.90 1.84
N PRO A 173 15.62 -22.89 2.02
CA PRO A 173 17.06 -22.69 1.88
C PRO A 173 17.51 -22.45 0.43
N ASP A 174 16.67 -22.76 -0.56
CA ASP A 174 16.96 -22.46 -1.97
C ASP A 174 16.70 -20.98 -2.31
N MET A 175 16.03 -20.20 -1.44
CA MET A 175 15.66 -18.81 -1.74
C MET A 175 16.88 -17.92 -2.00
N ALA A 176 17.93 -18.04 -1.17
CA ALA A 176 19.16 -17.27 -1.34
C ALA A 176 19.88 -17.59 -2.67
N ARG A 177 19.82 -18.87 -3.11
CA ARG A 177 20.32 -19.29 -4.42
C ARG A 177 19.51 -18.62 -5.54
N VAL A 178 18.17 -18.70 -5.49
CA VAL A 178 17.29 -18.11 -6.51
C VAL A 178 17.51 -16.60 -6.64
N VAL A 179 17.57 -15.86 -5.52
CA VAL A 179 17.79 -14.40 -5.54
C VAL A 179 19.16 -14.02 -6.11
N ARG A 180 20.21 -14.80 -5.80
CA ARG A 180 21.56 -14.59 -6.37
C ARG A 180 21.60 -14.86 -7.87
N ASP A 181 20.97 -15.95 -8.32
CA ASP A 181 21.09 -16.46 -9.70
C ASP A 181 20.25 -15.66 -10.73
N HIS A 182 19.47 -14.66 -10.29
CA HIS A 182 18.62 -13.79 -11.14
C HIS A 182 19.00 -12.30 -11.00
N ASP A 183 18.43 -11.42 -11.84
CA ASP A 183 18.47 -9.96 -11.66
C ASP A 183 17.12 -9.46 -11.10
N CYS A 184 17.03 -9.41 -9.78
CA CYS A 184 15.83 -9.00 -9.05
C CYS A 184 16.19 -8.21 -7.79
N LEU A 185 15.20 -7.50 -7.22
CA LEU A 185 15.28 -6.99 -5.86
C LEU A 185 14.70 -8.01 -4.88
N TYR A 186 15.20 -8.03 -3.65
CA TYR A 186 14.74 -8.95 -2.60
C TYR A 186 14.34 -8.19 -1.34
N ILE A 187 13.11 -8.36 -0.89
CA ILE A 187 12.64 -7.84 0.39
C ILE A 187 12.80 -8.95 1.44
N MET A 188 13.78 -8.76 2.32
CA MET A 188 14.03 -9.61 3.48
C MET A 188 13.20 -9.12 4.67
N GLN A 189 12.12 -9.82 5.00
CA GLN A 189 11.33 -9.51 6.19
C GLN A 189 11.90 -10.20 7.45
N HIS A 190 11.90 -9.49 8.58
CA HIS A 190 12.10 -10.09 9.90
C HIS A 190 10.91 -10.98 10.31
N TRP A 191 11.19 -12.23 10.64
CA TRP A 191 10.22 -13.19 11.19
C TRP A 191 10.91 -14.17 12.14
N ARG A 192 10.22 -14.56 13.22
CA ARG A 192 10.71 -15.54 14.22
C ARG A 192 9.94 -16.88 14.19
N GLY A 193 9.16 -17.13 13.14
CA GLY A 193 8.20 -18.22 13.11
C GLY A 193 6.78 -17.78 13.46
N TRP A 194 5.83 -18.71 13.34
CA TRP A 194 4.42 -18.49 13.71
C TRP A 194 4.27 -18.23 15.22
N LEU A 195 3.13 -17.64 15.62
CA LEU A 195 2.79 -17.45 17.03
C LEU A 195 2.19 -18.74 17.60
N ALA A 196 2.50 -19.06 18.85
CA ALA A 196 1.86 -20.17 19.56
C ALA A 196 0.33 -20.06 19.49
N GLY A 197 -0.34 -21.18 19.20
CA GLY A 197 -1.78 -21.25 18.94
C GLY A 197 -2.22 -20.92 17.51
N SER A 198 -1.31 -20.55 16.59
CA SER A 198 -1.65 -20.46 15.16
C SER A 198 -2.07 -21.83 14.62
N HIS A 199 -3.23 -21.94 13.98
CA HIS A 199 -3.79 -23.21 13.50
C HIS A 199 -3.11 -23.73 12.21
N SER A 200 -1.87 -23.32 11.94
CA SER A 200 -1.12 -23.48 10.68
C SER A 200 0.26 -24.12 10.89
N GLY A 201 0.36 -25.07 11.83
CA GLY A 201 1.62 -25.71 12.23
C GLY A 201 2.33 -24.94 13.35
N THR A 202 2.01 -25.29 14.60
CA THR A 202 2.49 -24.61 15.81
C THR A 202 3.93 -25.00 16.16
N PRO A 203 4.83 -24.02 16.37
CA PRO A 203 5.99 -24.19 17.25
C PRO A 203 5.53 -24.13 18.72
N ASP A 204 6.11 -24.95 19.60
CA ASP A 204 5.83 -24.93 21.05
C ASP A 204 6.44 -23.71 21.81
N GLN A 205 6.86 -22.67 21.10
CA GLN A 205 7.58 -21.52 21.67
C GLN A 205 6.87 -20.19 21.40
N ASP A 206 6.88 -19.29 22.38
CA ASP A 206 6.40 -17.92 22.19
C ASP A 206 7.43 -17.09 21.42
N THR A 207 7.22 -16.99 20.11
CA THR A 207 8.05 -16.21 19.18
C THR A 207 7.92 -14.69 19.38
N SER A 208 7.09 -14.22 20.31
CA SER A 208 6.78 -12.80 20.55
C SER A 208 7.48 -12.14 21.75
N HIS A 209 8.27 -12.87 22.52
CA HIS A 209 9.07 -12.30 23.60
C HIS A 209 10.34 -11.61 23.07
N TYR A 210 10.44 -10.28 23.18
CA TYR A 210 11.62 -9.50 22.78
C TYR A 210 12.39 -9.02 24.02
N GLU A 211 13.57 -9.59 24.29
CA GLU A 211 14.30 -9.46 25.55
C GLU A 211 14.80 -8.03 25.79
N HIS A 212 15.41 -7.42 24.77
CA HIS A 212 15.95 -6.06 24.84
C HIS A 212 14.94 -5.01 24.34
N GLY A 213 13.67 -5.41 24.21
CA GLY A 213 12.63 -4.65 23.53
C GLY A 213 12.69 -4.81 22.00
N ALA A 214 11.52 -4.73 21.35
CA ALA A 214 11.37 -5.15 19.96
C ALA A 214 12.33 -4.47 18.97
N LEU A 215 12.63 -3.17 19.13
CA LEU A 215 13.51 -2.44 18.20
C LEU A 215 14.96 -2.97 18.22
N ALA A 216 15.51 -3.25 19.41
CA ALA A 216 16.89 -3.70 19.54
C ALA A 216 17.06 -5.15 19.03
N ASP A 217 16.21 -6.05 19.51
CA ASP A 217 16.18 -7.46 19.09
C ASP A 217 16.00 -7.60 17.57
N VAL A 218 14.97 -6.94 16.99
CA VAL A 218 14.65 -7.01 15.55
C VAL A 218 15.80 -6.48 14.71
N THR A 219 16.40 -5.35 15.08
CA THR A 219 17.54 -4.78 14.34
C THR A 219 18.77 -5.69 14.42
N ALA A 220 19.02 -6.31 15.57
CA ALA A 220 20.11 -7.28 15.73
C ALA A 220 19.87 -8.58 14.95
N GLU A 221 18.63 -9.03 14.83
CA GLU A 221 18.23 -10.22 14.06
C GLU A 221 18.28 -9.97 12.55
N MET A 222 17.73 -8.86 12.08
CA MET A 222 17.81 -8.44 10.67
C MET A 222 19.27 -8.28 10.21
N ARG A 223 20.19 -7.81 11.08
CA ARG A 223 21.62 -7.80 10.76
C ARG A 223 22.16 -9.22 10.52
N ARG A 224 21.92 -10.17 11.43
CA ARG A 224 22.36 -11.57 11.26
C ARG A 224 21.76 -12.24 10.02
N GLN A 225 20.51 -11.90 9.69
CA GLN A 225 19.79 -12.39 8.53
C GLN A 225 20.39 -11.83 7.22
N LEU A 226 20.70 -10.54 7.18
CA LEU A 226 21.41 -9.86 6.09
C LEU A 226 22.81 -10.43 5.89
N ASP A 227 23.60 -10.53 6.96
CA ASP A 227 24.96 -11.10 6.94
C ASP A 227 24.95 -12.54 6.38
N SER A 228 23.94 -13.35 6.76
CA SER A 228 23.73 -14.71 6.24
C SER A 228 23.44 -14.75 4.74
N LEU A 229 22.54 -13.90 4.22
CA LEU A 229 22.23 -13.83 2.79
C LEU A 229 23.46 -13.39 1.97
N VAL A 230 24.19 -12.38 2.44
CA VAL A 230 25.43 -11.90 1.81
C VAL A 230 26.50 -12.98 1.81
N SER A 231 26.64 -13.77 2.88
CA SER A 231 27.57 -14.92 2.93
C SER A 231 27.25 -16.04 1.92
N GLN A 232 25.99 -16.14 1.47
CA GLN A 232 25.54 -17.08 0.44
C GLN A 232 25.69 -16.53 -0.99
N GLY A 233 26.19 -15.28 -1.11
CA GLY A 233 26.47 -14.59 -2.36
C GLY A 233 25.35 -13.67 -2.85
N VAL A 234 24.31 -13.39 -2.05
CA VAL A 234 23.29 -12.39 -2.43
C VAL A 234 23.91 -10.99 -2.37
N ASP A 235 23.76 -10.21 -3.44
CA ASP A 235 24.27 -8.84 -3.50
C ASP A 235 23.45 -7.91 -2.59
N ALA A 236 24.12 -7.30 -1.61
CA ALA A 236 23.50 -6.38 -0.65
C ALA A 236 22.87 -5.14 -1.32
N SER A 237 23.32 -4.74 -2.51
CA SER A 237 22.75 -3.61 -3.27
C SER A 237 21.37 -3.91 -3.90
N ARG A 238 20.88 -5.15 -3.76
CA ARG A 238 19.55 -5.59 -4.17
C ARG A 238 18.59 -5.83 -2.99
N ILE A 239 19.09 -5.77 -1.75
CA ILE A 239 18.31 -6.16 -0.56
C ILE A 239 17.58 -4.94 0.03
N ILE A 240 16.25 -5.00 0.03
CA ILE A 240 15.38 -4.19 0.88
C ILE A 240 15.08 -4.98 2.15
N THR A 241 14.85 -4.28 3.25
CA THR A 241 14.51 -4.90 4.55
C THR A 241 13.10 -4.50 4.99
N ASP A 242 12.36 -5.38 5.69
CA ASP A 242 11.10 -5.01 6.37
C ASP A 242 11.14 -5.53 7.83
N PRO A 243 10.84 -4.70 8.85
CA PRO A 243 10.84 -5.11 10.26
C PRO A 243 9.70 -6.08 10.66
N GLY A 244 8.87 -6.50 9.71
CA GLY A 244 7.85 -7.54 9.87
C GLY A 244 6.75 -7.13 10.84
N LEU A 245 6.07 -6.02 10.55
CA LEU A 245 5.01 -5.52 11.43
C LEU A 245 3.84 -6.52 11.52
N GLY A 246 3.42 -6.85 12.75
CA GLY A 246 2.48 -7.92 13.06
C GLY A 246 3.05 -9.35 13.01
N PHE A 247 4.19 -9.58 12.33
CA PHE A 247 4.81 -10.89 12.19
C PHE A 247 5.68 -11.21 13.41
N SER A 248 5.25 -12.22 14.18
CA SER A 248 5.75 -12.52 15.54
C SER A 248 5.59 -11.34 16.52
N LYS A 249 4.71 -10.37 16.22
CA LYS A 249 4.55 -9.08 16.92
C LYS A 249 3.07 -8.74 17.17
N PRO A 250 2.39 -9.43 18.10
CA PRO A 250 0.92 -9.38 18.23
C PRO A 250 0.34 -8.07 18.78
N LYS A 251 1.13 -7.24 19.46
CA LYS A 251 0.65 -6.08 20.24
C LYS A 251 1.24 -4.73 19.76
N PRO A 252 0.62 -3.57 20.08
CA PRO A 252 1.20 -2.26 19.78
C PRO A 252 2.60 -2.04 20.34
N GLU A 253 2.91 -2.51 21.56
CA GLU A 253 4.24 -2.36 22.16
C GLU A 253 5.37 -3.05 21.38
N HIS A 254 5.07 -4.04 20.54
CA HIS A 254 6.06 -4.72 19.69
C HIS A 254 6.21 -4.06 18.31
N ASN A 255 5.30 -3.15 17.92
CA ASN A 255 5.24 -2.60 16.56
C ASN A 255 5.54 -1.09 16.51
N MET A 256 5.04 -0.31 17.47
CA MET A 256 5.27 1.14 17.51
C MET A 256 6.75 1.53 17.65
N PRO A 257 7.60 0.82 18.43
CA PRO A 257 9.03 1.10 18.46
C PRO A 257 9.75 0.91 17.13
N LEU A 258 9.25 0.03 16.25
CA LEU A 258 9.83 -0.22 14.93
C LEU A 258 9.48 0.88 13.92
N LEU A 259 8.29 1.46 14.04
CA LEU A 259 7.87 2.63 13.27
C LEU A 259 8.62 3.90 13.71
N ALA A 260 8.72 4.13 15.03
CA ALA A 260 9.42 5.28 15.58
C ALA A 260 10.96 5.17 15.49
N GLY A 261 11.49 3.95 15.47
CA GLY A 261 12.92 3.65 15.41
C GLY A 261 13.48 3.46 14.00
N LEU A 262 12.78 3.91 12.95
CA LEU A 262 13.08 3.57 11.56
C LEU A 262 14.54 3.88 11.15
N ASP A 263 15.13 4.95 11.67
CA ASP A 263 16.52 5.31 11.41
C ASP A 263 17.56 4.29 11.94
N GLN A 264 17.24 3.54 12.99
CA GLN A 264 18.09 2.42 13.46
C GLN A 264 18.05 1.23 12.52
N ILE A 265 16.89 0.97 11.89
CA ILE A 265 16.72 -0.10 10.90
C ILE A 265 17.41 0.32 9.58
N LYS A 266 17.28 1.59 9.17
CA LYS A 266 18.03 2.15 8.02
C LYS A 266 19.55 2.09 8.23
N ALA A 267 20.04 2.14 9.47
CA ALA A 267 21.45 1.94 9.81
C ALA A 267 21.98 0.49 9.64
N LEU A 268 21.14 -0.44 9.14
CA LEU A 268 21.60 -1.70 8.56
C LEU A 268 22.29 -1.50 7.19
N GLY A 269 22.03 -0.38 6.50
CA GLY A 269 22.62 -0.02 5.20
C GLY A 269 21.71 -0.30 4.00
N CYS A 270 20.59 -0.99 4.20
CA CYS A 270 19.58 -1.31 3.19
C CYS A 270 18.42 -0.30 3.19
N PRO A 271 17.67 -0.14 2.08
CA PRO A 271 16.37 0.52 2.09
C PRO A 271 15.36 -0.27 2.95
N VAL A 272 14.30 0.40 3.43
CA VAL A 272 13.33 -0.20 4.35
C VAL A 272 11.90 -0.10 3.81
N LEU A 273 11.24 -1.25 3.61
CA LEU A 273 9.80 -1.39 3.38
C LEU A 273 9.05 -1.36 4.72
N ILE A 274 7.83 -0.79 4.74
CA ILE A 274 6.94 -0.85 5.90
C ILE A 274 5.56 -1.39 5.54
N GLY A 275 5.31 -2.66 5.87
CA GLY A 275 4.01 -3.32 5.78
C GLY A 275 3.05 -3.07 6.94
N GLN A 276 2.67 -1.81 7.20
CA GLN A 276 1.77 -1.45 8.33
C GLN A 276 0.26 -1.59 8.05
N SER A 277 -0.18 -1.52 6.79
CA SER A 277 -1.60 -1.30 6.44
C SER A 277 -2.58 -2.34 7.01
N ARG A 278 -3.67 -1.84 7.62
CA ARG A 278 -4.78 -2.63 8.21
C ARG A 278 -4.36 -3.68 9.26
N LYS A 279 -3.14 -3.63 9.79
CA LYS A 279 -2.63 -4.63 10.77
C LYS A 279 -3.38 -4.55 12.11
N ARG A 280 -3.50 -5.70 12.79
CA ARG A 280 -4.19 -5.86 14.09
C ARG A 280 -3.78 -4.84 15.16
N PHE A 281 -2.50 -4.45 15.22
CA PHE A 281 -2.04 -3.48 16.22
C PHE A 281 -2.60 -2.07 15.98
N ILE A 282 -2.87 -1.68 14.72
CA ILE A 282 -3.56 -0.42 14.40
C ILE A 282 -5.01 -0.48 14.88
N ASN A 283 -5.70 -1.60 14.66
CA ASN A 283 -7.07 -1.76 15.20
C ASN A 283 -7.10 -1.63 16.73
N ALA A 284 -6.13 -2.24 17.43
CA ALA A 284 -6.01 -2.13 18.88
C ALA A 284 -5.70 -0.70 19.36
N LEU A 285 -4.91 0.09 18.62
CA LEU A 285 -4.65 1.51 18.93
C LEU A 285 -5.87 2.42 18.73
N LEU A 286 -6.89 1.98 17.99
CA LEU A 286 -8.11 2.73 17.70
C LEU A 286 -9.32 2.24 18.50
N GLN A 287 -9.28 1.02 19.06
CA GLN A 287 -10.45 0.30 19.60
C GLN A 287 -11.23 1.10 20.66
N ASP A 288 -10.52 1.88 21.49
CA ASP A 288 -11.06 2.60 22.65
C ASP A 288 -11.62 4.00 22.30
N LEU A 289 -11.66 4.37 21.01
CA LEU A 289 -12.17 5.65 20.54
C LEU A 289 -13.72 5.67 20.57
N PRO A 290 -14.38 6.64 21.26
CA PRO A 290 -15.82 6.57 21.53
C PRO A 290 -16.75 6.43 20.32
N TRP A 291 -16.36 6.99 19.17
CA TRP A 291 -17.13 6.91 17.92
C TRP A 291 -16.95 5.58 17.18
N ARG A 292 -15.86 4.83 17.44
CA ARG A 292 -15.55 3.57 16.75
C ARG A 292 -16.53 2.46 17.14
N ALA A 293 -17.00 2.45 18.38
CA ALA A 293 -18.03 1.53 18.86
C ALA A 293 -19.41 1.72 18.18
N ALA A 294 -19.64 2.83 17.46
CA ALA A 294 -20.87 3.13 16.74
C ALA A 294 -20.73 3.04 15.21
N ALA A 295 -19.54 2.73 14.69
CA ALA A 295 -19.30 2.53 13.26
C ALA A 295 -19.65 1.10 12.81
N ASP A 296 -20.02 0.96 11.55
CA ASP A 296 -20.20 -0.32 10.86
C ASP A 296 -18.88 -0.83 10.27
N ASP A 297 -18.89 -2.02 9.64
CA ASP A 297 -17.70 -2.63 9.03
C ASP A 297 -17.02 -1.70 8.00
N ALA A 298 -17.81 -0.92 7.25
CA ALA A 298 -17.32 0.05 6.27
C ALA A 298 -16.66 1.27 6.91
N GLY A 299 -17.21 1.75 8.04
CA GLY A 299 -16.62 2.75 8.91
C GLY A 299 -15.30 2.26 9.53
N HIS A 300 -15.30 1.09 10.18
CA HIS A 300 -14.09 0.49 10.78
C HIS A 300 -12.98 0.31 9.75
N GLN A 301 -13.33 -0.12 8.54
CA GLN A 301 -12.37 -0.25 7.45
C GLN A 301 -11.86 1.12 6.97
N THR A 302 -12.73 2.12 6.84
CA THR A 302 -12.35 3.50 6.51
C THR A 302 -11.40 4.10 7.55
N ASP A 303 -11.64 3.86 8.84
CA ASP A 303 -10.76 4.31 9.93
C ASP A 303 -9.37 3.65 9.87
N LEU A 304 -9.33 2.34 9.58
CA LEU A 304 -8.08 1.61 9.41
C LEU A 304 -7.29 2.12 8.20
N ASP A 305 -7.96 2.56 7.14
CA ASP A 305 -7.32 3.17 5.97
C ASP A 305 -6.89 4.62 6.24
N ASN A 306 -7.64 5.38 7.03
CA ASN A 306 -7.24 6.71 7.49
C ASN A 306 -6.01 6.65 8.41
N ALA A 307 -5.96 5.70 9.35
CA ALA A 307 -4.80 5.46 10.19
C ALA A 307 -3.62 4.88 9.39
N THR A 308 -3.89 4.00 8.41
CA THR A 308 -2.88 3.56 7.43
C THR A 308 -2.29 4.76 6.70
N ALA A 309 -3.10 5.71 6.24
CA ALA A 309 -2.62 6.91 5.55
C ALA A 309 -1.77 7.79 6.48
N ALA A 310 -2.21 8.04 7.72
CA ALA A 310 -1.42 8.80 8.69
C ALA A 310 -0.04 8.18 8.97
N LEU A 311 0.02 6.86 9.16
CA LEU A 311 1.30 6.15 9.32
C LEU A 311 2.14 6.16 8.03
N SER A 312 1.52 6.07 6.85
CA SER A 312 2.23 6.20 5.56
C SER A 312 2.88 7.56 5.35
N ALA A 313 2.27 8.65 5.86
CA ALA A 313 2.90 9.97 5.85
C ALA A 313 4.15 9.99 6.75
N LEU A 314 4.07 9.46 7.98
CA LEU A 314 5.21 9.38 8.90
C LEU A 314 6.33 8.47 8.37
N CYS A 315 5.99 7.35 7.72
CA CYS A 315 6.97 6.48 7.07
C CYS A 315 7.70 7.21 5.93
N ALA A 316 6.99 8.04 5.16
CA ALA A 316 7.62 8.87 4.12
C ALA A 316 8.45 10.02 4.71
N GLU A 317 8.04 10.58 5.85
CA GLU A 317 8.75 11.63 6.57
C GLU A 317 10.08 11.13 7.15
N HIS A 318 10.12 9.96 7.76
CA HIS A 318 11.37 9.30 8.17
C HIS A 318 12.11 8.60 7.01
N GLY A 319 11.60 8.66 5.77
CA GLY A 319 12.30 8.14 4.59
C GLY A 319 12.40 6.61 4.52
N ALA A 320 11.30 5.91 4.77
CA ALA A 320 11.10 4.55 4.27
C ALA A 320 11.24 4.52 2.74
N TRP A 321 11.72 3.39 2.20
CA TRP A 321 11.79 3.15 0.76
C TRP A 321 10.38 2.99 0.17
N ALA A 322 9.52 2.22 0.81
CA ALA A 322 8.14 2.01 0.37
C ALA A 322 7.19 1.73 1.54
N VAL A 323 5.89 1.91 1.29
CA VAL A 323 4.82 1.45 2.18
C VAL A 323 3.94 0.43 1.45
N ARG A 324 3.70 -0.74 2.08
CA ARG A 324 2.85 -1.80 1.53
C ARG A 324 1.42 -1.63 2.04
N VAL A 325 0.47 -1.38 1.12
CA VAL A 325 -0.86 -0.82 1.44
C VAL A 325 -2.00 -1.44 0.63
N HIS A 326 -3.19 -1.47 1.24
CA HIS A 326 -4.43 -1.88 0.58
C HIS A 326 -5.12 -0.68 -0.11
N ASP A 327 -5.31 0.43 0.62
CA ASP A 327 -5.78 1.68 0.02
C ASP A 327 -4.59 2.45 -0.59
N VAL A 328 -4.40 2.25 -1.89
CA VAL A 328 -3.36 2.94 -2.67
C VAL A 328 -3.63 4.44 -2.72
N ARG A 329 -4.86 4.88 -3.02
CA ARG A 329 -5.17 6.29 -3.29
C ARG A 329 -4.94 7.20 -2.09
N ARG A 330 -5.45 6.82 -0.90
CA ARG A 330 -5.22 7.56 0.35
C ARG A 330 -3.72 7.54 0.71
N SER A 331 -3.05 6.41 0.50
CA SER A 331 -1.61 6.28 0.78
C SER A 331 -0.72 7.08 -0.16
N VAL A 332 -1.04 7.19 -1.46
CA VAL A 332 -0.35 8.07 -2.42
C VAL A 332 -0.45 9.53 -2.01
N ALA A 333 -1.62 9.98 -1.54
CA ALA A 333 -1.77 11.33 -1.00
C ALA A 333 -0.91 11.54 0.26
N ALA A 334 -0.96 10.60 1.21
CA ALA A 334 -0.18 10.68 2.45
C ALA A 334 1.34 10.66 2.24
N VAL A 335 1.84 9.74 1.39
CA VAL A 335 3.27 9.63 1.06
C VAL A 335 3.79 10.90 0.38
N ARG A 336 2.98 11.55 -0.46
CA ARG A 336 3.32 12.88 -1.02
C ARG A 336 3.45 13.94 0.08
N MET A 337 2.54 13.98 1.06
CA MET A 337 2.62 14.95 2.17
C MET A 337 3.84 14.71 3.06
N GLY A 338 4.12 13.46 3.46
CA GLY A 338 5.30 13.12 4.25
C GLY A 338 6.62 13.40 3.52
N SER A 339 6.67 13.10 2.22
CA SER A 339 7.85 13.40 1.38
C SER A 339 8.09 14.91 1.22
N ALA A 340 7.01 15.69 1.06
CA ALA A 340 7.09 17.15 0.97
C ALA A 340 7.46 17.80 2.31
N TRP A 341 6.94 17.28 3.43
CA TRP A 341 7.33 17.71 4.78
C TRP A 341 8.82 17.48 5.03
N ARG A 342 9.32 16.27 4.75
CA ARG A 342 10.75 15.95 4.90
C ARG A 342 11.63 16.88 4.07
N ALA A 343 11.30 17.06 2.80
CA ALA A 343 12.05 17.96 1.92
C ALA A 343 12.02 19.43 2.38
N ALA A 344 10.93 19.89 3.01
CA ALA A 344 10.88 21.21 3.63
C ALA A 344 11.71 21.28 4.93
N ALA A 345 11.68 20.23 5.75
CA ALA A 345 12.48 20.15 6.97
C ALA A 345 13.99 20.10 6.67
N ASP A 346 14.40 19.38 5.63
CA ASP A 346 15.79 19.29 5.16
C ASP A 346 16.34 20.64 4.66
N LEU A 347 15.47 21.56 4.22
CA LEU A 347 15.82 22.95 3.85
C LEU A 347 15.94 23.91 5.06
N THR A 348 15.71 23.43 6.28
CA THR A 348 15.69 24.26 7.52
C THR A 348 16.70 23.82 8.58
N ARG A 349 17.68 22.98 8.21
CA ARG A 349 18.75 22.46 9.09
C ARG A 349 20.12 22.98 8.65
#